data_AF-A0A3D4HGL1-F1
#
_entry.id   AF-A0A3D4HGL1-F1
#
_cell.length_a   1.000
_cell.length_b   1.000
_cell.length_c   1.000
_cell.angle_alpha   90.00
_cell.angle_beta   90.00
_cell.angle_gamma   90.00
#
_symmetry.space_group_name_H-M   'P 1'
#
loop_
_entity.id
_entity.type
_entity.pdbx_description
1 polymer ?
#
loop_
_entity_poly.entity_id
_entity_poly.type
_entity_poly.pdbx_seq_one_letter_code
_entity_poly.pdbx_strand_id
1 'polypeptide(L)'
;LISFLFVFLPKDWAKATLPRVERQMTLRIFWGAQTFILMTYTLAGLGKLLGAMYQIALGQIHIFHPQSLAYHIAERLIQTDSHSILGSFFVEHPGLGWPMTLIMLYLQVFSLWIAFRPNLHRAWGAFLILFHISVSLTLSIHFHSQVLLVALFFLISPFHYKTSWRAMCANLPIVGFVFKPLLR
;
A
#
# COMPACT_ATOMS: atom_id res chain seq x y z
N LEU A 1 1.67 -18.00 -0.79
CA LEU A 1 2.34 -17.57 0.46
C LEU A 1 1.34 -17.11 1.52
N ILE A 2 0.46 -16.12 1.24
CA ILE A 2 -0.58 -15.73 2.22
C ILE A 2 -1.53 -16.89 2.56
N SER A 3 -1.90 -17.71 1.57
CA SER A 3 -2.71 -18.92 1.77
C SER A 3 -2.09 -19.93 2.74
N PHE A 4 -0.75 -19.98 2.86
CA PHE A 4 -0.07 -20.88 3.78
C PHE A 4 -0.36 -20.55 5.25
N LEU A 5 -0.58 -19.26 5.56
CA LEU A 5 -0.93 -18.84 6.92
C LEU A 5 -2.27 -19.43 7.38
N PHE A 6 -3.17 -19.74 6.44
CA PHE A 6 -4.47 -20.32 6.75
C PHE A 6 -4.43 -21.81 7.08
N VAL A 7 -3.29 -22.50 6.87
CA VAL A 7 -3.08 -23.87 7.38
C VAL A 7 -3.12 -23.90 8.91
N PHE A 8 -2.79 -22.78 9.56
CA PHE A 8 -2.79 -22.67 11.01
C PHE A 8 -4.18 -22.33 11.60
N LEU A 9 -5.23 -22.18 10.77
CA LEU A 9 -6.57 -21.91 11.29
C LEU A 9 -7.06 -23.08 12.17
N PRO A 10 -7.74 -22.81 13.30
CA PRO A 10 -8.31 -23.87 14.10
C PRO A 10 -9.36 -24.65 13.30
N LYS A 11 -9.47 -25.97 13.51
CA LYS A 11 -10.36 -26.87 12.74
C LYS A 11 -11.78 -26.35 12.56
N ASP A 12 -12.30 -25.71 13.59
CA ASP A 12 -13.68 -25.23 13.67
C ASP A 12 -13.84 -23.73 13.39
N TRP A 13 -12.84 -23.06 12.80
CA TRP A 13 -12.80 -21.59 12.62
C TRP A 13 -14.03 -20.98 11.92
N ALA A 14 -14.77 -21.76 11.14
CA ALA A 14 -15.97 -21.34 10.42
C ALA A 14 -17.27 -21.40 11.25
N LYS A 15 -17.24 -21.95 12.49
CA LYS A 15 -18.42 -22.00 13.35
C LYS A 15 -18.80 -20.60 13.83
N ALA A 16 -20.10 -20.31 13.88
CA ALA A 16 -20.62 -19.01 14.30
C ALA A 16 -20.21 -18.61 15.73
N THR A 17 -20.06 -19.60 16.62
CA THR A 17 -19.63 -19.40 18.00
C THR A 17 -18.37 -20.21 18.27
N LEU A 18 -17.26 -19.51 18.49
CA LEU A 18 -15.98 -20.10 18.88
C LEU A 18 -15.64 -19.77 20.33
N PRO A 19 -14.99 -20.70 21.06
CA PRO A 19 -14.32 -20.38 22.31
C PRO A 19 -13.39 -19.18 22.14
N ARG A 20 -13.25 -18.38 23.21
CA ARG A 20 -12.43 -17.15 23.18
C ARG A 20 -11.01 -17.39 22.64
N VAL A 21 -10.40 -18.51 23.01
CA VAL A 21 -9.04 -18.89 22.61
C VAL A 21 -8.94 -19.10 21.11
N GLU A 22 -9.85 -19.88 20.52
CA GLU A 22 -9.88 -20.14 19.07
C GLU A 22 -10.19 -18.88 18.25
N ARG A 23 -11.07 -18.02 18.77
CA ARG A 23 -11.34 -16.70 18.16
C ARG A 23 -10.08 -15.83 18.15
N GLN A 24 -9.36 -15.75 19.26
CA GLN A 24 -8.11 -15.00 19.35
C GLN A 24 -7.03 -15.57 18.42
N MET A 25 -6.93 -16.90 18.31
CA MET A 25 -6.02 -17.57 17.39
C MET A 25 -6.35 -17.23 15.93
N THR A 26 -7.63 -17.31 15.54
CA THR A 26 -8.12 -16.94 14.20
C THR A 26 -7.77 -15.50 13.86
N LEU A 27 -8.01 -14.57 14.80
CA LEU A 27 -7.65 -13.15 14.61
C LEU A 27 -6.14 -12.97 14.48
N ARG A 28 -5.31 -13.64 15.27
CA ARG A 28 -3.84 -13.56 15.16
C ARG A 28 -3.35 -14.02 13.79
N ILE A 29 -3.92 -15.08 13.24
CA ILE A 29 -3.58 -15.58 11.90
C ILE A 29 -3.98 -14.56 10.83
N PHE A 30 -5.19 -14.00 10.93
CA PHE A 30 -5.66 -12.97 10.00
C PHE A 30 -4.79 -11.70 10.07
N TRP A 31 -4.42 -11.29 11.27
CA TRP A 31 -3.50 -10.18 11.49
C TRP A 31 -2.10 -10.50 10.94
N GLY A 32 -1.59 -11.72 11.14
CA GLY A 32 -0.34 -12.17 10.54
C GLY A 32 -0.35 -12.07 9.01
N ALA A 33 -1.46 -12.43 8.37
CA ALA A 33 -1.64 -12.28 6.92
C ALA A 33 -1.67 -10.80 6.49
N GLN A 34 -2.38 -9.93 7.20
CA GLN A 34 -2.34 -8.49 6.97
C GLN A 34 -0.92 -7.93 7.09
N THR A 35 -0.21 -8.28 8.17
CA THR A 35 1.17 -7.85 8.42
C THR A 35 2.11 -8.32 7.32
N PHE A 36 1.98 -9.57 6.85
CA PHE A 36 2.79 -10.08 5.76
C PHE A 36 2.52 -9.34 4.44
N ILE A 37 1.26 -9.07 4.11
CA ILE A 37 0.90 -8.23 2.95
C ILE A 37 1.56 -6.85 3.08
N LEU A 38 1.37 -6.15 4.20
CA LEU A 38 1.93 -4.81 4.42
C LEU A 38 3.46 -4.80 4.40
N MET A 39 4.10 -5.86 4.90
CA MET A 39 5.55 -6.02 4.83
C MET A 39 6.04 -6.05 3.38
N THR A 40 5.35 -6.75 2.46
CA THR A 40 5.74 -6.75 1.04
C THR A 40 5.68 -5.36 0.41
N TYR A 41 4.68 -4.54 0.78
CA TYR A 41 4.62 -3.14 0.33
C TYR A 41 5.73 -2.30 0.94
N THR A 42 6.04 -2.48 2.22
CA THR A 42 7.19 -1.80 2.86
C THR A 42 8.51 -2.17 2.19
N LEU A 43 8.76 -3.45 1.92
CA LEU A 43 9.96 -3.88 1.19
C LEU A 43 10.03 -3.25 -0.22
N ALA A 44 8.91 -3.20 -0.94
CA ALA A 44 8.85 -2.53 -2.24
C ALA A 44 9.09 -1.01 -2.16
N GLY A 45 8.66 -0.35 -1.09
CA GLY A 45 8.93 1.07 -0.83
C GLY A 45 10.37 1.34 -0.44
N LEU A 46 10.93 0.52 0.46
CA LEU A 46 12.34 0.59 0.85
C LEU A 46 13.27 0.35 -0.34
N GLY A 47 12.96 -0.62 -1.20
CA GLY A 47 13.70 -0.83 -2.45
C GLY A 47 13.74 0.42 -3.34
N LYS A 48 12.62 1.14 -3.45
CA LYS A 48 12.57 2.43 -4.18
C LYS A 48 13.38 3.52 -3.51
N LEU A 49 13.40 3.58 -2.17
CA LEU A 49 14.25 4.54 -1.44
C LEU A 49 15.74 4.26 -1.66
N LEU A 50 16.16 2.99 -1.55
CA LEU A 50 17.54 2.58 -1.80
C LEU A 50 17.94 2.88 -3.26
N GLY A 51 17.07 2.54 -4.22
CA GLY A 51 17.27 2.87 -5.63
C GLY A 51 17.38 4.37 -5.88
N ALA A 52 16.57 5.18 -5.21
CA ALA A 52 16.64 6.63 -5.30
C ALA A 52 17.97 7.19 -4.77
N MET A 53 18.46 6.69 -3.63
CA MET A 53 19.76 7.10 -3.10
C MET A 53 20.91 6.77 -4.06
N TYR A 54 20.86 5.57 -4.66
CA TYR A 54 21.82 5.17 -5.68
C TYR A 54 21.77 6.07 -6.92
N GLN A 55 20.58 6.37 -7.44
CA GLN A 55 20.38 7.26 -8.59
C GLN A 55 20.87 8.69 -8.27
N ILE A 56 20.60 9.21 -7.08
CA ILE A 56 21.10 10.52 -6.62
C ILE A 56 22.63 10.55 -6.66
N ALA A 57 23.29 9.51 -6.14
CA ALA A 57 24.76 9.42 -6.14
C ALA A 57 25.37 9.41 -7.55
N LEU A 58 24.61 8.96 -8.56
CA LEU A 58 25.03 8.95 -9.96
C LEU A 58 24.55 10.18 -10.76
N GLY A 59 23.87 11.15 -10.13
CA GLY A 59 23.29 12.29 -10.83
C GLY A 59 22.15 11.94 -11.78
N GLN A 60 21.47 10.81 -11.55
CA GLN A 60 20.36 10.32 -12.36
C GLN A 60 19.00 10.81 -11.84
N ILE A 61 17.98 10.73 -12.69
CA ILE A 61 16.58 10.96 -12.28
C ILE A 61 16.19 9.91 -11.24
N HIS A 62 15.80 10.38 -10.05
CA HIS A 62 15.40 9.56 -8.92
C HIS A 62 13.92 9.75 -8.57
N ILE A 63 13.36 8.89 -7.72
CA ILE A 63 11.91 8.90 -7.42
C ILE A 63 11.37 10.25 -6.89
N PHE A 64 12.20 11.01 -6.17
CA PHE A 64 11.84 12.34 -5.66
C PHE A 64 11.89 13.47 -6.70
N HIS A 65 12.44 13.22 -7.89
CA HIS A 65 12.52 14.22 -8.95
C HIS A 65 11.13 14.43 -9.59
N PRO A 66 10.73 15.67 -9.95
CA PRO A 66 9.41 15.95 -10.54
C PRO A 66 9.10 15.18 -11.83
N GLN A 67 10.13 14.77 -12.57
CA GLN A 67 9.98 14.01 -13.81
C GLN A 67 10.05 12.49 -13.62
N SER A 68 10.17 11.99 -12.38
CA SER A 68 10.44 10.58 -12.11
C SER A 68 9.38 9.64 -12.69
N LEU A 69 8.10 9.97 -12.52
CA LEU A 69 7.00 9.15 -13.04
C LEU A 69 6.98 9.14 -14.57
N ALA A 70 7.12 10.31 -15.19
CA ALA A 70 7.15 10.44 -16.64
C ALA A 70 8.29 9.61 -17.25
N TYR A 71 9.48 9.68 -16.64
CA TYR A 71 10.64 8.90 -17.10
C TYR A 71 10.40 7.40 -16.96
N HIS A 72 9.90 6.94 -15.81
CA HIS A 72 9.56 5.53 -15.60
C HIS A 72 8.48 5.02 -16.55
N ILE A 73 7.45 5.84 -16.83
CA ILE A 73 6.41 5.49 -17.80
C ILE A 73 7.01 5.36 -19.19
N ALA A 74 7.72 6.39 -19.67
CA ALA A 74 8.30 6.40 -21.00
C ALA A 74 9.26 5.20 -21.20
N GLU A 75 10.15 4.98 -20.23
CA GLU A 75 11.08 3.84 -20.23
C GLU A 75 10.31 2.51 -20.32
N ARG A 76 9.29 2.32 -19.48
CA ARG A 76 8.50 1.08 -19.45
C ARG A 76 7.76 0.83 -20.76
N LEU A 77 7.10 1.85 -21.31
CA LEU A 77 6.32 1.72 -22.55
C LEU A 77 7.22 1.41 -23.74
N ILE A 78 8.40 2.05 -23.83
CA ILE A 78 9.40 1.74 -24.85
C ILE A 78 9.93 0.30 -24.69
N GLN A 79 10.29 -0.10 -23.47
CA GLN A 79 10.85 -1.44 -23.21
C GLN A 79 9.87 -2.58 -23.50
N THR A 80 8.57 -2.32 -23.38
CA THR A 80 7.53 -3.35 -23.54
C THR A 80 6.75 -3.25 -24.83
N ASP A 81 7.09 -2.27 -25.69
CA ASP A 81 6.35 -1.93 -26.91
C ASP A 81 4.83 -1.88 -26.65
N SER A 82 4.46 -1.20 -25.56
CA SER A 82 3.08 -1.17 -25.08
C SER A 82 2.54 0.25 -24.99
N HIS A 83 1.22 0.35 -25.05
CA HIS A 83 0.49 1.59 -24.79
C HIS A 83 -0.18 1.53 -23.43
N SER A 84 -0.39 2.70 -22.84
CA SER A 84 -1.14 2.85 -21.58
C SER A 84 -2.16 3.97 -21.72
N ILE A 85 -3.24 3.86 -20.97
CA ILE A 85 -4.39 4.78 -21.06
C ILE A 85 -4.01 6.18 -20.58
N LEU A 86 -3.27 6.27 -19.47
CA LEU A 86 -2.87 7.53 -18.85
C LEU A 86 -1.37 7.83 -18.96
N GLY A 87 -0.57 6.93 -19.54
CA GLY A 87 0.88 7.13 -19.55
C GLY A 87 1.32 8.32 -20.38
N SER A 88 0.78 8.51 -21.59
CA SER A 88 1.08 9.69 -22.42
C SER A 88 0.75 10.99 -21.70
N PHE A 89 -0.42 11.05 -21.05
CA PHE A 89 -0.84 12.22 -20.27
C PHE A 89 0.17 12.60 -19.19
N PHE A 90 0.66 11.64 -18.40
CA PHE A 90 1.65 11.90 -17.34
C PHE A 90 3.06 12.16 -17.87
N VAL A 91 3.41 11.67 -19.07
CA VAL A 91 4.65 12.03 -19.75
C VAL A 91 4.63 13.49 -20.20
N GLU A 92 3.49 13.97 -20.72
CA GLU A 92 3.29 15.36 -21.14
C GLU A 92 3.14 16.32 -19.95
N HIS A 93 2.59 15.84 -18.83
CA HIS A 93 2.29 16.64 -17.63
C HIS A 93 3.02 16.09 -16.38
N PRO A 94 4.37 16.06 -16.36
CA PRO A 94 5.14 15.41 -15.31
C PRO A 94 4.87 15.99 -13.90
N GLY A 95 4.57 17.29 -13.82
CA GLY A 95 4.26 17.96 -12.55
C GLY A 95 3.08 17.36 -11.80
N LEU A 96 2.10 16.78 -12.50
CA LEU A 96 0.95 16.10 -11.87
C LEU A 96 1.31 14.70 -11.36
N GLY A 97 2.25 14.04 -12.03
CA GLY A 97 2.73 12.71 -11.65
C GLY A 97 3.60 12.72 -10.40
N TRP A 98 4.30 13.82 -10.13
CA TRP A 98 5.19 13.95 -8.99
C TRP A 98 4.52 13.75 -7.61
N PRO A 99 3.46 14.49 -7.22
CA PRO A 99 2.82 14.29 -5.92
C PRO A 99 2.25 12.87 -5.78
N MET A 100 1.75 12.31 -6.88
CA MET A 100 1.25 10.94 -6.93
C MET A 100 2.37 9.94 -6.59
N THR A 101 3.55 10.07 -7.19
CA THR A 101 4.72 9.24 -6.86
C THR A 101 5.12 9.35 -5.39
N LEU A 102 5.12 10.56 -4.82
CA LEU A 102 5.47 10.77 -3.42
C LEU A 102 4.45 10.11 -2.48
N ILE A 103 3.14 10.23 -2.78
CA ILE A 103 2.08 9.56 -2.03
C ILE A 103 2.23 8.04 -2.12
N MET A 104 2.52 7.50 -3.30
CA MET A 104 2.73 6.07 -3.49
C MET A 104 3.94 5.55 -2.69
N LEU A 105 5.04 6.29 -2.71
CA LEU A 105 6.24 5.97 -1.94
C LEU A 105 5.95 5.97 -0.44
N TYR A 106 5.25 7.01 0.05
CA TYR A 106 4.81 7.10 1.44
C TYR A 106 3.94 5.91 1.86
N LEU A 107 2.92 5.57 1.05
CA LEU A 107 2.04 4.44 1.32
C LEU A 107 2.82 3.13 1.41
N GLN A 108 3.77 2.91 0.49
CA GLN A 108 4.58 1.68 0.48
C GLN A 108 5.49 1.62 1.70
N VAL A 109 6.35 2.63 1.90
CA VAL A 109 7.35 2.66 2.99
C VAL A 109 6.68 2.44 4.35
N PHE A 110 5.58 3.12 4.62
CA PHE A 110 4.90 3.04 5.91
C PHE A 110 3.81 1.97 6.02
N SER A 111 3.65 1.09 5.02
CA SER A 111 2.60 0.08 5.05
C SER A 111 2.66 -0.79 6.31
N LEU A 112 3.84 -1.26 6.73
CA LEU A 112 3.96 -2.11 7.93
C LEU A 112 3.49 -1.42 9.22
N TRP A 113 3.62 -0.09 9.33
CA TRP A 113 3.12 0.68 10.47
C TRP A 113 1.61 0.51 10.66
N ILE A 114 0.89 0.36 9.55
CA ILE A 114 -0.57 0.25 9.53
C ILE A 114 -1.07 -1.02 10.17
N ALA A 115 -0.26 -2.09 10.21
CA ALA A 115 -0.61 -3.34 10.87
C ALA A 115 -0.98 -3.12 12.36
N PHE A 116 -0.45 -2.08 12.98
CA PHE A 116 -0.68 -1.73 14.39
C PHE A 116 -1.71 -0.59 14.57
N ARG A 117 -2.43 -0.21 13.51
CA ARG A 117 -3.39 0.90 13.47
C ARG A 117 -4.68 0.46 12.77
N PRO A 118 -5.55 -0.34 13.41
CA PRO A 118 -6.72 -0.91 12.75
C PRO A 118 -7.72 0.14 12.23
N ASN A 119 -7.75 1.32 12.85
CA ASN A 119 -8.53 2.47 12.37
C ASN A 119 -8.11 2.97 10.97
N LEU A 120 -6.89 2.65 10.52
CA LEU A 120 -6.37 3.03 9.20
C LEU A 120 -6.51 1.92 8.15
N HIS A 121 -6.78 0.67 8.53
CA HIS A 121 -6.75 -0.47 7.61
C HIS A 121 -7.60 -0.24 6.36
N ARG A 122 -8.88 0.17 6.52
CA ARG A 122 -9.79 0.36 5.38
C ARG A 122 -9.32 1.45 4.43
N ALA A 123 -8.97 2.62 4.97
CA ALA A 123 -8.49 3.74 4.16
C ALA A 123 -7.17 3.41 3.47
N TRP A 124 -6.22 2.82 4.20
CA TRP A 124 -4.92 2.42 3.63
C TRP A 124 -5.07 1.35 2.56
N GLY A 125 -5.92 0.34 2.80
CA GLY A 125 -6.26 -0.68 1.80
C GLY A 125 -6.88 -0.08 0.54
N ALA A 126 -7.79 0.90 0.68
CA ALA A 126 -8.37 1.61 -0.46
C ALA A 126 -7.30 2.37 -1.25
N PHE A 127 -6.38 3.07 -0.58
CA PHE A 127 -5.26 3.74 -1.23
C PHE A 127 -4.29 2.78 -1.93
N LEU A 128 -4.02 1.61 -1.35
CA LEU A 128 -3.20 0.57 -2.01
C LEU A 128 -3.89 -0.02 -3.25
N ILE A 129 -5.22 -0.15 -3.24
CA ILE A 129 -5.99 -0.55 -4.42
C ILE A 129 -5.94 0.54 -5.49
N LEU A 130 -6.16 1.80 -5.12
CA LEU A 130 -6.03 2.94 -6.04
C LEU A 130 -4.62 3.04 -6.64
N PHE A 131 -3.59 2.72 -5.86
CA PHE A 131 -2.22 2.59 -6.35
C PHE A 131 -2.10 1.54 -7.46
N HIS A 132 -2.63 0.32 -7.27
CA HIS A 132 -2.60 -0.72 -8.30
C HIS A 132 -3.37 -0.36 -9.56
N ILE A 133 -4.54 0.26 -9.40
CA ILE A 133 -5.34 0.77 -10.52
C ILE A 133 -4.53 1.82 -11.28
N SER A 134 -3.91 2.75 -10.56
CA SER A 134 -3.08 3.80 -11.15
C SER A 134 -1.91 3.22 -11.95
N VAL A 135 -1.19 2.26 -11.39
CA VAL A 135 -0.10 1.56 -12.08
C VAL A 135 -0.59 0.81 -13.32
N SER A 136 -1.77 0.19 -13.24
CA SER A 136 -2.39 -0.44 -14.42
C SER A 136 -2.73 0.57 -15.50
N LEU A 137 -3.18 1.78 -15.15
CA LEU A 137 -3.55 2.81 -16.10
C LEU A 137 -2.34 3.52 -16.72
N THR A 138 -1.22 3.63 -16.01
CA THR A 138 -0.02 4.36 -16.45
C THR A 138 1.09 3.47 -17.01
N LEU A 139 1.23 2.25 -16.50
CA LEU A 139 2.32 1.33 -16.86
C LEU A 139 1.83 0.04 -17.54
N SER A 140 0.51 -0.14 -17.67
CA SER A 140 -0.10 -1.36 -18.23
C SER A 140 0.32 -2.65 -17.50
N ILE A 141 0.57 -2.55 -16.18
CA ILE A 141 0.90 -3.68 -15.31
C ILE A 141 -0.29 -4.01 -14.43
N HIS A 142 -0.77 -5.25 -14.50
CA HIS A 142 -1.97 -5.69 -13.80
C HIS A 142 -1.66 -6.50 -12.53
N PHE A 143 -2.34 -6.17 -11.43
CA PHE A 143 -2.16 -6.80 -10.11
C PHE A 143 -3.50 -7.28 -9.51
N HIS A 144 -4.33 -7.96 -10.30
CA HIS A 144 -5.68 -8.38 -9.91
C HIS A 144 -5.71 -9.16 -8.59
N SER A 145 -4.82 -10.13 -8.43
CA SER A 145 -4.74 -10.96 -7.22
C SER A 145 -4.40 -10.14 -5.97
N GLN A 146 -3.50 -9.15 -6.10
CA GLN A 146 -3.12 -8.26 -5.00
C GLN A 146 -4.27 -7.32 -4.63
N VAL A 147 -5.01 -6.80 -5.62
CA VAL A 147 -6.22 -5.99 -5.39
C VAL A 147 -7.25 -6.81 -4.61
N LEU A 148 -7.52 -8.05 -5.01
CA LEU A 148 -8.44 -8.94 -4.31
C LEU A 148 -7.99 -9.21 -2.88
N LEU A 149 -6.71 -9.52 -2.67
CA LEU A 149 -6.16 -9.77 -1.35
C LEU A 149 -6.26 -8.52 -0.45
N VAL A 150 -5.90 -7.34 -0.96
CA VAL A 150 -6.02 -6.10 -0.20
C VAL A 150 -7.49 -5.82 0.14
N ALA A 151 -8.41 -6.03 -0.79
CA ALA A 151 -9.83 -5.85 -0.55
C ALA A 151 -10.33 -6.77 0.58
N LEU A 152 -10.04 -8.08 0.49
CA LEU A 152 -10.46 -9.07 1.48
C LEU A 152 -9.87 -8.78 2.87
N PHE A 153 -8.57 -8.50 2.94
CA PHE A 153 -7.90 -8.35 4.23
C PHE A 153 -8.05 -6.96 4.85
N PHE A 154 -8.21 -5.89 4.07
CA PHE A 154 -8.22 -4.52 4.63
C PHE A 154 -9.58 -3.84 4.56
N LEU A 155 -10.35 -4.03 3.48
CA LEU A 155 -11.68 -3.40 3.37
C LEU A 155 -12.75 -4.14 4.16
N ILE A 156 -12.65 -5.47 4.22
CA ILE A 156 -13.54 -6.39 4.93
C ILE A 156 -12.86 -6.94 6.20
N SER A 157 -11.91 -6.18 6.76
CA SER A 157 -11.14 -6.58 7.94
C SER A 157 -12.04 -6.79 9.19
N PRO A 158 -11.87 -7.88 9.95
CA PRO A 158 -12.58 -8.10 11.22
C PRO A 158 -12.11 -7.16 12.34
N PHE A 159 -11.03 -6.42 12.12
CA PHE A 159 -10.50 -5.43 13.07
C PHE A 159 -11.11 -4.04 12.89
N HIS A 160 -12.16 -3.91 12.09
CA HIS A 160 -12.80 -2.62 11.87
C HIS A 160 -13.54 -2.12 13.11
N TYR A 161 -13.31 -0.86 13.45
CA TYR A 161 -14.13 -0.11 14.40
C TYR A 161 -14.39 1.30 13.87
N LYS A 162 -15.50 1.92 14.30
CA LYS A 162 -15.85 3.29 13.92
C LYS A 162 -14.85 4.26 14.54
N THR A 163 -14.29 5.14 13.72
CA THR A 163 -13.30 6.14 14.12
C THR A 163 -13.63 7.48 13.45
N SER A 164 -13.25 8.59 14.06
CA SER A 164 -13.38 9.92 13.44
C SER A 164 -12.24 10.16 12.45
N TRP A 165 -12.47 11.01 11.44
CA TRP A 165 -11.42 11.39 10.50
C TRP A 165 -10.22 12.04 11.20
N ARG A 166 -10.46 12.84 12.26
CA ARG A 166 -9.40 13.45 13.08
C ARG A 166 -8.51 12.38 13.72
N ALA A 167 -9.12 11.34 14.29
CA ALA A 167 -8.39 10.22 14.88
C ALA A 167 -7.64 9.38 13.83
N MET A 168 -8.13 9.31 12.59
CA MET A 168 -7.37 8.71 11.49
C MET A 168 -6.14 9.55 11.16
N CYS A 169 -6.30 10.85 10.92
CA CYS A 169 -5.18 11.76 10.62
C CYS A 169 -4.12 11.77 11.72
N ALA A 170 -4.53 11.77 13.00
CA ALA A 170 -3.62 11.73 14.14
C ALA A 170 -2.81 10.41 14.25
N ASN A 171 -3.28 9.34 13.60
CA ASN A 171 -2.62 8.03 13.61
C ASN A 171 -1.75 7.77 12.37
N LEU A 172 -1.78 8.67 11.37
CA LEU A 172 -0.94 8.54 10.17
C LEU A 172 0.55 8.64 10.53
N PRO A 173 1.42 7.84 9.90
CA PRO A 173 2.86 7.93 10.11
C PRO A 173 3.40 9.29 9.65
N ILE A 174 4.33 9.88 10.41
CA ILE A 174 4.85 11.27 10.23
C ILE A 174 3.78 12.35 10.45
N VAL A 175 2.71 12.35 9.65
CA VAL A 175 1.63 13.35 9.70
C VAL A 175 1.00 13.42 11.09
N GLY A 176 0.65 12.28 11.68
CA GLY A 176 0.07 12.23 13.01
C GLY A 176 1.01 12.70 14.11
N PHE A 177 2.33 12.60 13.92
CA PHE A 177 3.33 13.12 14.85
C PHE A 177 3.43 14.65 14.75
N VAL A 178 3.50 15.17 13.53
CA VAL A 178 3.65 16.61 13.26
C VAL A 178 2.38 17.39 13.65
N PHE A 179 1.20 16.87 13.32
CA PHE A 179 -0.07 17.57 13.51
C PHE A 179 -0.80 17.19 14.81
N LYS A 180 -0.23 16.32 15.64
CA LYS A 180 -0.81 15.92 16.93
C LYS A 180 -1.26 17.09 17.82
N PRO A 181 -0.51 18.21 17.92
CA PRO A 181 -0.90 19.34 18.75
C PRO A 181 -2.15 20.06 18.24
N LEU A 182 -2.44 20.01 16.94
CA LEU A 182 -3.55 20.70 16.29
C LEU A 182 -4.82 19.84 16.17
N LEU A 183 -4.71 18.53 16.43
CA LEU A 183 -5.79 17.55 16.26
C LEU A 183 -6.42 17.10 17.58
N ARG A 184 -5.97 17.64 18.72
CA ARG A 184 -6.62 17.50 20.03
C ARG A 184 -7.70 18.55 20.19
#